data_AF-A0A920MEM8-F1
#
_entry.id   AF-A0A920MEM8-F1
#
_cell.length_a   1.000
_cell.length_b   1.000
_cell.length_c   1.000
_cell.angle_alpha   90.00
_cell.angle_beta   90.00
_cell.angle_gamma   90.00
#
_symmetry.space_group_name_H-M   'P 1'
#
loop_
_entity.id
_entity.type
_entity.pdbx_description
1 polymer ?
#
loop_
_entity_poly.entity_id
_entity_poly.type
_entity_poly.pdbx_seq_one_letter_code
_entity_poly.pdbx_strand_id
1 'polypeptide(L)'
;MNYEKGSSIEVDLHDGGRVILRKTDESYSPQSRGDSVKNIRAASEEGKLLTGLLYIDESQQDFTDTENMIDEPLNSIDHETLCPGNQALKNLLDSYR
;
A
#
# COMPACT_ATOMS: atom_id res chain seq x y z
N MET A 1 -6.54 16.82 -17.99
CA MET A 1 -6.59 16.20 -19.33
C MET A 1 -7.61 15.07 -19.30
N ASN A 2 -8.71 15.18 -20.03
CA ASN A 2 -9.72 14.12 -20.09
C ASN A 2 -9.68 13.48 -21.49
N TYR A 3 -9.29 12.21 -21.56
CA TYR A 3 -9.18 11.43 -22.78
C TYR A 3 -9.72 10.02 -22.53
N GLU A 4 -10.12 9.33 -23.61
CA GLU A 4 -10.86 8.07 -23.55
C GLU A 4 -10.06 6.95 -22.86
N LYS A 5 -10.74 6.05 -22.15
CA LYS A 5 -10.10 4.89 -21.54
C LYS A 5 -9.44 4.01 -22.62
N GLY A 6 -8.29 3.44 -22.31
CA GLY A 6 -7.50 2.64 -23.28
C GLY A 6 -6.84 3.44 -24.41
N SER A 7 -7.13 4.74 -24.55
CA SER A 7 -6.51 5.59 -25.56
C SER A 7 -5.17 6.16 -25.09
N SER A 8 -4.39 6.69 -26.04
CA SER A 8 -3.11 7.33 -25.78
C SER A 8 -3.14 8.79 -26.24
N ILE A 9 -2.44 9.66 -25.51
CA ILE A 9 -2.18 11.05 -25.91
C ILE A 9 -0.69 11.30 -25.95
N GLU A 10 -0.24 12.11 -26.91
CA GLU A 10 1.11 12.65 -26.95
C GLU A 10 1.12 14.00 -26.22
N VAL A 11 2.10 14.20 -25.34
CA VAL A 11 2.28 15.42 -24.57
C VAL A 11 3.69 15.92 -24.78
N ASP A 12 3.79 17.16 -25.28
CA ASP A 12 5.07 17.86 -25.40
C ASP A 12 5.55 18.30 -24.01
N LEU A 13 6.81 18.01 -23.73
CA LEU A 13 7.50 18.49 -22.53
C LEU A 13 8.13 19.86 -22.79
N HIS A 14 8.32 20.60 -21.71
CA HIS A 14 8.88 21.96 -21.73
C HIS A 14 10.33 22.04 -22.25
N ASP A 15 11.05 20.91 -22.30
CA ASP A 15 12.43 20.77 -22.78
C ASP A 15 12.51 20.31 -24.25
N GLY A 16 11.37 20.19 -24.95
CA GLY A 16 11.29 19.68 -26.32
C GLY A 16 11.23 18.15 -26.41
N GLY A 17 11.22 17.44 -25.27
CA GLY A 17 10.90 16.02 -25.21
C GLY A 17 9.42 15.74 -25.48
N ARG A 18 9.08 14.48 -25.76
CA ARG A 18 7.69 14.05 -25.99
C ARG A 18 7.41 12.79 -25.19
N VAL A 19 6.25 12.73 -24.53
CA VAL A 19 5.80 11.56 -23.76
C VAL A 19 4.45 11.10 -24.28
N ILE A 20 4.31 9.78 -24.45
CA ILE A 20 3.03 9.16 -24.80
C ILE A 20 2.40 8.61 -23.53
N LEU A 21 1.26 9.17 -23.12
CA LEU A 21 0.49 8.74 -21.97
C LEU A 21 -0.65 7.84 -22.43
N ARG A 22 -0.64 6.57 -22.01
CA ARG A 22 -1.73 5.62 -22.25
C ARG A 22 -2.62 5.51 -21.02
N LYS A 23 -3.93 5.72 -21.19
CA LYS A 23 -4.91 5.50 -20.11
C LYS A 23 -5.20 4.01 -19.97
N THR A 24 -5.44 3.57 -18.74
CA THR A 24 -5.94 2.21 -18.49
C THR A 24 -7.26 2.00 -19.22
N ASP A 25 -7.44 0.80 -19.76
CA ASP A 25 -8.71 0.35 -20.32
C ASP A 25 -9.60 -0.25 -19.20
N GLU A 26 -10.84 -0.60 -19.55
CA GLU A 26 -11.82 -1.12 -18.60
C GLU A 26 -11.51 -2.52 -18.07
N SER A 27 -10.58 -3.24 -18.71
CA SER A 27 -10.20 -4.59 -18.27
C SER A 27 -9.12 -4.58 -17.20
N TYR A 28 -8.54 -3.43 -16.88
CA TYR A 28 -7.50 -3.33 -15.87
C TYR A 28 -8.06 -3.58 -14.47
N SER A 29 -7.57 -4.63 -13.81
CA SER A 29 -7.82 -4.91 -12.40
C SER A 29 -6.50 -4.89 -11.60
N PRO A 30 -6.39 -4.09 -10.53
CA PRO A 30 -5.20 -4.06 -9.68
C PRO A 30 -5.17 -5.19 -8.63
N GLN A 31 -6.11 -6.14 -8.65
CA GLN A 31 -6.22 -7.16 -7.58
C GLN A 31 -5.38 -8.41 -7.85
N SER A 32 -4.74 -8.53 -9.02
CA SER A 32 -3.92 -9.69 -9.37
C SER A 32 -2.42 -9.36 -9.26
N ARG A 33 -1.76 -9.91 -8.24
CA ARG A 33 -0.30 -9.75 -8.04
C ARG A 33 0.49 -10.29 -9.23
N GLY A 34 0.07 -11.45 -9.74
CA GLY A 34 0.72 -12.12 -10.87
C GLY A 34 0.66 -11.28 -12.14
N ASP A 35 -0.52 -10.75 -12.47
CA ASP A 35 -0.69 -9.90 -13.65
C ASP A 35 0.06 -8.58 -13.49
N SER A 36 0.12 -8.02 -12.27
CA SER A 36 0.88 -6.81 -11.99
C SER A 36 2.37 -6.97 -12.30
N VAL A 37 3.00 -8.04 -11.79
CA VAL A 37 4.42 -8.34 -12.05
C VAL A 37 4.65 -8.62 -13.54
N LYS A 38 3.76 -9.37 -14.17
CA LYS A 38 3.82 -9.67 -15.61
C LYS A 38 3.76 -8.39 -16.45
N ASN A 39 2.83 -7.50 -16.15
CA ASN A 39 2.64 -6.23 -16.86
C ASN A 39 3.85 -5.31 -16.69
N ILE A 40 4.44 -5.25 -15.49
CA ILE A 40 5.68 -4.47 -15.25
C ILE A 40 6.82 -4.97 -16.14
N ARG A 41 7.01 -6.29 -16.24
CA ARG A 41 8.05 -6.87 -17.09
C ARG A 41 7.80 -6.59 -18.57
N ALA A 42 6.59 -6.83 -19.05
CA ALA A 42 6.21 -6.57 -20.44
C ALA A 42 6.39 -5.09 -20.80
N ALA A 43 5.96 -4.17 -19.93
CA ALA A 43 6.16 -2.74 -20.14
C ALA A 43 7.65 -2.38 -20.20
N SER A 44 8.48 -2.93 -19.31
CA SER A 44 9.92 -2.70 -19.32
C SER A 44 10.59 -3.22 -20.60
N GLU A 45 10.18 -4.39 -21.11
CA GLU A 45 10.67 -4.95 -22.38
C GLU A 45 10.28 -4.06 -23.57
N GLU A 46 9.12 -3.41 -23.51
CA GLU A 46 8.63 -2.46 -24.50
C GLU A 46 9.18 -1.03 -24.32
N GLY A 47 10.07 -0.80 -23.34
CA GLY A 47 10.61 0.54 -23.03
C GLY A 47 9.57 1.51 -22.46
N LYS A 48 8.48 0.99 -21.89
CA LYS A 48 7.37 1.73 -21.28
C LYS A 48 7.49 1.73 -19.76
N LEU A 49 7.03 2.82 -19.15
CA LEU A 49 6.94 2.94 -17.70
C LEU A 49 5.47 2.87 -17.27
N LEU A 50 5.11 1.87 -16.47
CA LEU A 50 3.79 1.82 -15.83
C LEU A 50 3.72 2.83 -14.69
N THR A 51 2.57 3.49 -14.55
CA THR A 51 2.33 4.51 -13.53
C THR A 51 0.93 4.34 -12.93
N GLY A 52 0.70 4.90 -11.74
CA GLY A 52 -0.57 4.80 -11.02
C GLY A 52 -0.61 3.64 -10.02
N LEU A 53 -1.81 3.16 -9.71
CA LEU A 53 -2.01 1.99 -8.85
C LEU A 53 -1.69 0.74 -9.66
N LEU A 54 -0.67 -0.02 -9.26
CA LEU A 54 -0.24 -1.24 -9.96
C LEU A 54 -0.83 -2.51 -9.35
N TYR A 55 -0.94 -2.56 -8.03
CA TYR A 55 -1.49 -3.69 -7.28
C TYR A 55 -2.08 -3.22 -5.95
N ILE A 56 -3.17 -3.84 -5.52
CA ILE A 56 -3.74 -3.71 -4.18
C ILE A 56 -4.33 -5.04 -3.72
N ASP A 57 -4.17 -5.33 -2.43
CA ASP A 57 -4.79 -6.47 -1.75
C ASP A 57 -5.55 -5.94 -0.53
N GLU A 58 -6.86 -5.81 -0.68
CA GLU A 58 -7.74 -5.28 0.38
C GLU A 58 -8.10 -6.36 1.42
N SER A 59 -7.69 -7.61 1.21
CA SER A 59 -7.97 -8.71 2.14
C SER A 59 -6.90 -8.86 3.23
N GLN A 60 -5.75 -8.21 3.06
CA GLN A 60 -4.67 -8.24 4.04
C GLN A 60 -5.06 -7.44 5.27
N GLN A 61 -4.86 -8.04 6.45
CA GLN A 61 -4.90 -7.30 7.70
C GLN A 61 -3.85 -6.20 7.66
N ASP A 62 -4.18 -5.05 8.25
CA ASP A 62 -3.20 -3.98 8.36
C ASP A 62 -2.18 -4.29 9.48
N PHE A 63 -1.19 -3.40 9.60
CA PHE A 63 -0.14 -3.56 10.58
C PHE A 63 -0.66 -3.49 12.02
N THR A 64 -1.68 -2.68 12.26
CA THR A 64 -2.27 -2.52 13.59
C THR A 64 -3.01 -3.77 14.04
N ASP A 65 -3.76 -4.40 13.14
CA ASP A 65 -4.41 -5.69 13.35
C ASP A 65 -3.39 -6.80 13.62
N THR A 66 -2.33 -6.85 12.81
CA THR A 66 -1.32 -7.93 12.88
C THR A 66 -0.54 -7.88 14.20
N GLU A 67 -0.18 -6.69 14.67
CA GLU A 67 0.57 -6.50 15.91
C GLU A 67 -0.31 -6.44 17.17
N ASN A 68 -1.62 -6.68 17.04
CA ASN A 68 -2.61 -6.51 18.11
C ASN A 68 -2.46 -5.15 18.80
N MET A 69 -2.23 -4.09 18.01
CA MET A 69 -2.17 -2.73 18.54
C MET A 69 -3.53 -2.35 19.11
N ILE A 70 -3.50 -1.49 20.13
CA ILE A 70 -4.71 -0.91 20.70
C ILE A 70 -5.22 0.22 19.78
N ASP A 71 -6.52 0.51 19.85
CA ASP A 71 -7.14 1.60 19.08
C ASP A 71 -6.65 3.00 19.49
N GLU A 72 -6.19 3.14 20.73
CA GLU A 72 -5.73 4.41 21.26
C GLU A 72 -4.30 4.76 20.77
N PRO A 73 -4.02 6.03 20.41
CA PRO A 73 -2.67 6.46 20.09
C PRO A 73 -1.68 6.19 21.24
N LEU A 74 -0.58 5.51 20.95
CA LEU A 74 0.42 5.12 21.96
C LEU A 74 0.98 6.30 22.78
N ASN A 75 1.01 7.51 22.20
CA ASN A 75 1.50 8.72 22.87
C ASN A 75 0.48 9.36 23.82
N SER A 76 -0.78 8.91 23.79
CA SER A 76 -1.85 9.39 24.67
C SER A 76 -2.04 8.49 25.90
N ILE A 77 -1.43 7.30 25.90
CA ILE A 77 -1.53 6.36 27.01
C ILE A 77 -0.82 6.95 28.24
N ASP A 78 -1.50 6.92 29.37
CA ASP A 78 -0.98 7.37 30.65
C ASP A 78 0.12 6.43 31.19
N HIS A 79 1.03 7.00 31.98
CA HIS A 79 2.16 6.27 32.52
C HIS A 79 1.75 5.10 33.43
N GLU A 80 0.64 5.24 34.17
CA GLU A 80 0.19 4.22 35.12
C GLU A 80 -0.30 2.96 34.39
N THR A 81 -0.95 3.12 33.24
CA THR A 81 -1.30 2.02 32.34
C THR A 81 -0.07 1.37 31.70
N LEU A 82 0.90 2.15 31.22
CA LEU A 82 2.15 1.62 30.64
C LEU A 82 3.04 0.93 31.68
N CYS A 83 3.00 1.37 32.94
CA CYS A 83 3.81 0.87 34.02
C CYS A 83 2.94 0.55 35.26
N PRO A 84 2.22 -0.59 35.26
CA PRO A 84 1.26 -0.96 36.32
C PRO A 84 1.94 -1.41 37.63
N GLY A 85 3.27 -1.32 37.71
CA GLY A 85 4.05 -1.56 38.92
C GLY A 85 4.26 -3.03 39.30
N ASN A 86 4.94 -3.22 40.44
CA ASN A 86 5.43 -4.53 40.88
C ASN A 86 4.31 -5.54 41.19
N GLN A 87 3.15 -5.07 41.63
CA GLN A 87 2.04 -5.96 41.98
C GLN A 87 1.45 -6.64 40.75
N ALA A 88 1.30 -5.91 39.63
CA ALA A 88 0.83 -6.47 38.37
C ALA A 88 1.80 -7.52 37.82
N LEU A 89 3.11 -7.24 37.88
CA LEU A 89 4.14 -8.21 37.49
C LEU A 89 4.09 -9.48 38.34
N LYS A 90 3.90 -9.35 39.66
CA LYS A 90 3.80 -10.50 40.56
C LYS A 90 2.58 -11.38 40.22
N ASN A 91 1.42 -10.77 40.00
CA ASN A 91 0.21 -11.50 39.61
C ASN A 91 0.40 -12.25 38.27
N LEU A 92 1.07 -11.64 37.30
CA LEU A 92 1.40 -12.27 36.02
C LEU A 92 2.30 -13.49 36.24
N LEU A 93 3.38 -13.37 37.01
CA LEU A 93 4.30 -14.48 37.29
C LEU A 93 3.63 -15.64 38.02
N ASP A 94 2.70 -15.34 38.94
CA ASP A 94 1.96 -16.36 39.66
C ASP A 94 0.99 -17.14 38.74
N SER A 95 0.50 -16.55 37.64
CA SER A 95 -0.34 -17.24 36.64
C SER A 95 0.41 -18.25 35.77
N TYR A 96 1.75 -18.21 35.74
CA TYR A 96 2.60 -19.15 35.01
C TYR A 96 3.12 -20.31 35.89
N ARG A 97 2.71 -20.39 37.15
CA ARG A 97 3.01 -21.50 38.07
C ARG A 97 1.87 -22.51 38.13
#